data_AF-A0A939UR97-F1
#
_entry.id   AF-A0A939UR97-F1
#
_cell.length_a   1.000
_cell.length_b   1.000
_cell.length_c   1.000
_cell.angle_alpha   90.00
_cell.angle_beta   90.00
_cell.angle_gamma   90.00
#
_symmetry.space_group_name_H-M   'P 1'
#
loop_
_entity.id
_entity.type
_entity.pdbx_description
1 polymer ?
#
loop_
_entity_poly.entity_id
_entity_poly.type
_entity_poly.pdbx_seq_one_letter_code
_entity_poly.pdbx_strand_id
1 'polypeptide(L)'
;MKYVIVLLLLLCPLLLAGQTFTTLDNGDIRVQGSNYSALFSAKDGCLAGLVVRRTEFMEKERYYGWIQEYRPCFFTASPGLLDEGAACSAVLEGSSVVCTAPSLGTAVFEMKDDHFTVRAQNTSGALVNYIMAFSGRVRCIEADWKPMDIDQGGFRADSVKWVLEHALVGAEGSSLWERYSYSARIARLDLEPGEEKSLSFFFVPATVKETEAAYKMRLPAMTAEEFDLASPCDWQVFQRRDRLSGPVLFSGRAPAGCDSIRYRITGTDLRGKKVDTSRKTLQVRNGYFSETVTCPAGGWYRVETEALAKGRPVAGKVIERVGVGEVFVGAGQSNSTNWGQFFAEQESGMVSATDGVRWMKAEGPMPGVHEGSSGGSYYPSLGDLIYREFNVPVGIASAGHGGSAIVHWRPEWMLYKHFIGRVRDLGRDGFRAVLWHQGEADYGREFDGALSDMINMIRTSREDAGWYVPWFVAQVSYNNEEAAAGPIRNVHKALWDLGVALEGPDTDTLTGKMRDYDGKGVHLSPEGLREHARLWAEKLIPYIHACTD
;
A
#
# COMPACT_ATOMS: atom_id res chain seq x y z
N MET A 1 31.52 58.17 -7.81
CA MET A 1 31.61 56.78 -8.33
C MET A 1 31.53 55.83 -7.15
N LYS A 2 30.60 54.89 -6.99
CA LYS A 2 29.48 54.41 -7.82
C LYS A 2 28.43 53.90 -6.81
N TYR A 3 27.18 54.32 -6.95
CA TYR A 3 26.03 53.63 -6.35
C TYR A 3 25.87 52.30 -7.10
N VAL A 4 25.92 51.17 -6.40
CA VAL A 4 25.50 49.87 -6.96
C VAL A 4 24.03 49.73 -6.61
N ILE A 5 23.19 50.00 -7.60
CA ILE A 5 21.76 49.68 -7.57
C ILE A 5 21.67 48.15 -7.66
N VAL A 6 21.26 47.51 -6.57
CA VAL A 6 20.82 46.12 -6.57
C VAL A 6 19.45 46.11 -7.24
N LEU A 7 19.40 45.62 -8.49
CA LEU A 7 18.17 45.39 -9.23
C LEU A 7 17.45 44.21 -8.57
N LEU A 8 16.48 44.49 -7.70
CA LEU A 8 15.48 43.48 -7.32
C LEU A 8 14.68 43.14 -8.58
N LEU A 9 14.88 41.93 -9.09
CA LEU A 9 13.98 41.30 -10.05
C LEU A 9 12.62 41.12 -9.36
N LEU A 10 11.76 42.12 -9.51
CA LEU A 10 10.33 42.01 -9.25
C LEU A 10 9.79 40.90 -10.15
N LEU A 11 9.41 39.78 -9.55
CA LEU A 11 8.52 38.76 -10.12
C LEU A 11 7.25 39.49 -10.60
N CYS A 12 7.22 39.83 -11.88
CA CYS A 12 6.09 40.49 -12.50
C CYS A 12 5.08 39.40 -12.89
N PRO A 13 3.90 39.32 -12.25
CA PRO A 13 2.87 38.39 -12.70
C PRO A 13 2.42 38.84 -14.09
N LEU A 14 2.64 37.99 -15.11
CA LEU A 14 1.99 38.16 -16.41
C LEU A 14 0.47 37.97 -16.18
N LEU A 15 -0.27 39.07 -16.20
CA LEU A 15 -1.73 39.09 -16.31
C LEU A 15 -2.10 38.86 -17.78
N LEU A 16 -2.30 37.61 -18.16
CA LEU A 16 -2.81 37.22 -19.48
C LEU A 16 -4.01 36.31 -19.26
N ALA A 17 -5.22 36.86 -19.47
CA ALA A 17 -6.51 36.31 -19.04
C ALA A 17 -6.60 36.15 -17.50
N GLY A 18 -7.79 35.99 -16.91
CA GLY A 18 -8.08 36.15 -15.47
C GLY A 18 -7.24 35.34 -14.46
N GLN A 19 -6.33 34.49 -14.93
CA GLN A 19 -5.37 33.72 -14.15
C GLN A 19 -4.00 34.39 -14.04
N THR A 20 -3.29 34.11 -12.95
CA THR A 20 -1.92 34.60 -12.70
C THR A 20 -0.94 33.45 -12.63
N PHE A 21 0.22 33.62 -13.27
CA PHE A 21 1.32 32.65 -13.24
C PHE A 21 2.44 33.20 -12.36
N THR A 22 2.95 32.37 -11.46
CA THR A 22 4.04 32.73 -10.54
C THR A 22 5.05 31.60 -10.50
N THR A 23 6.30 31.88 -10.86
CA THR A 23 7.42 30.99 -10.60
C THR A 23 7.92 31.21 -9.18
N LEU A 24 7.99 30.14 -8.39
CA LEU A 24 8.44 30.14 -7.00
C LEU A 24 9.97 30.03 -6.92
N ASP A 25 10.56 30.32 -5.76
CA ASP A 25 12.02 30.33 -5.56
C ASP A 25 12.68 28.96 -5.82
N ASN A 26 11.92 27.87 -5.66
CA ASN A 26 12.38 26.52 -5.95
C ASN A 26 12.26 26.12 -7.45
N GLY A 27 11.74 27.02 -8.28
CA GLY A 27 11.48 26.83 -9.71
C GLY A 27 10.06 26.39 -10.04
N ASP A 28 9.27 25.92 -9.05
CA ASP A 28 7.91 25.44 -9.27
C ASP A 28 7.00 26.55 -9.82
N ILE A 29 5.99 26.15 -10.59
CA ILE A 29 5.07 27.09 -11.23
C ILE A 29 3.73 27.00 -10.53
N ARG A 30 3.29 28.09 -9.91
CA ARG A 30 1.93 28.23 -9.39
C ARG A 30 1.08 28.99 -10.40
N VAL A 31 -0.08 28.43 -10.72
CA VAL A 31 -1.10 29.07 -11.55
C VAL A 31 -2.35 29.27 -10.71
N GLN A 32 -2.83 30.51 -10.63
CA GLN A 32 -3.98 30.88 -9.83
C GLN A 32 -5.08 31.39 -10.75
N GLY A 33 -6.17 30.64 -10.87
CA GLY A 33 -7.43 31.10 -11.49
C GLY A 33 -8.41 31.64 -10.45
N SER A 34 -9.61 32.00 -10.90
CA SER A 34 -10.68 32.53 -10.05
C SER A 34 -11.15 31.54 -8.97
N ASN A 35 -11.19 30.24 -9.28
CA ASN A 35 -11.71 29.20 -8.38
C ASN A 35 -10.68 28.15 -7.94
N TYR A 36 -9.48 28.17 -8.52
CA TYR A 36 -8.47 27.13 -8.29
C TYR A 36 -7.05 27.68 -8.21
N SER A 37 -6.17 26.92 -7.57
CA SER A 37 -4.72 27.10 -7.54
C SER A 37 -4.09 25.78 -7.96
N ALA A 38 -3.31 25.78 -9.02
CA ALA A 38 -2.56 24.62 -9.52
C ALA A 38 -1.07 24.83 -9.25
N LEU A 39 -0.41 23.81 -8.72
CA LEU A 39 1.03 23.80 -8.48
C LEU A 39 1.68 22.78 -9.40
N PHE A 40 2.66 23.22 -10.19
CA PHE A 40 3.45 22.37 -11.07
C PHE A 40 4.89 22.28 -10.58
N SER A 41 5.47 21.08 -10.58
CA SER A 41 6.84 20.91 -10.11
C SER A 41 7.85 21.11 -11.23
N ALA A 42 8.86 21.96 -11.01
CA ALA A 42 9.92 22.13 -12.00
C ALA A 42 10.89 20.95 -12.07
N LYS A 43 10.95 20.12 -11.02
CA LYS A 43 11.94 19.05 -10.86
C LYS A 43 11.32 17.66 -10.78
N ASP A 44 10.14 17.54 -10.16
CA ASP A 44 9.63 16.26 -9.68
C ASP A 44 8.18 15.96 -10.11
N GLY A 45 7.68 16.54 -11.20
CA GLY A 45 6.37 16.17 -11.72
C GLY A 45 5.61 17.26 -12.47
N CYS A 46 4.53 16.85 -13.13
CA CYS A 46 3.59 17.77 -13.79
C CYS A 46 2.76 18.57 -12.80
N LEU A 47 1.45 18.32 -12.75
CA LEU A 47 0.56 18.89 -11.76
C LEU A 47 0.80 18.15 -10.43
N ALA A 48 1.34 18.86 -9.45
CA ALA A 48 1.74 18.36 -8.14
C ALA A 48 0.74 18.72 -7.03
N GLY A 49 -0.19 19.64 -7.29
CA GLY A 49 -1.25 20.02 -6.36
C GLY A 49 -2.36 20.79 -7.07
N LEU A 50 -3.60 20.60 -6.63
CA LEU A 50 -4.77 21.26 -7.19
C LEU A 50 -5.73 21.63 -6.06
N VAL A 51 -5.68 22.90 -5.66
CA VAL A 51 -6.56 23.45 -4.64
C VAL A 51 -7.74 24.15 -5.30
N VAL A 52 -8.96 23.65 -5.12
CA VAL A 52 -10.19 24.30 -5.58
C VAL A 52 -10.91 24.87 -4.37
N ARG A 53 -11.10 26.19 -4.33
CA ARG A 53 -11.72 26.92 -3.20
C ARG A 53 -11.25 26.46 -1.81
N ARG A 54 -9.92 26.36 -1.63
CA ARG A 54 -9.22 25.93 -0.40
C ARG A 54 -9.28 24.43 -0.08
N THR A 55 -9.86 23.62 -0.96
CA THR A 55 -9.90 22.17 -0.84
C THR A 55 -8.85 21.57 -1.74
N GLU A 56 -7.90 20.79 -1.21
CA GLU A 56 -6.89 20.09 -1.99
C GLU A 56 -7.49 18.81 -2.61
N PHE A 57 -7.43 18.70 -3.93
CA PHE A 57 -7.94 17.55 -4.69
C PHE A 57 -6.87 16.49 -4.96
N MET A 58 -5.59 16.79 -4.74
CA MET A 58 -4.46 15.86 -4.90
C MET A 58 -3.77 15.63 -3.54
N GLU A 59 -3.91 14.43 -2.94
CA GLU A 59 -3.31 14.11 -1.63
C GLU A 59 -1.97 13.37 -1.77
N LYS A 60 -0.83 14.07 -1.63
CA LYS A 60 0.51 13.48 -1.72
C LYS A 60 0.80 12.35 -0.72
N GLU A 61 0.11 12.31 0.42
CA GLU A 61 0.44 11.43 1.56
C GLU A 61 -0.39 10.13 1.63
N ARG A 62 -1.39 9.94 0.74
CA ARG A 62 -2.39 8.87 0.85
C ARG A 62 -2.56 7.98 -0.39
N TYR A 63 -1.76 8.17 -1.44
CA TYR A 63 -1.76 7.27 -2.60
C TYR A 63 -1.14 5.90 -2.25
N TYR A 64 -1.86 5.09 -1.45
CA TYR A 64 -1.45 3.74 -1.11
C TYR A 64 -1.78 2.76 -2.24
N GLY A 65 -0.77 2.00 -2.66
CA GLY A 65 -0.89 0.70 -3.32
C GLY A 65 -0.79 0.67 -4.85
N TRP A 66 -0.77 1.81 -5.55
CA TRP A 66 -0.81 1.80 -7.03
C TRP A 66 -0.05 2.93 -7.75
N ILE A 67 0.26 4.05 -7.09
CA ILE A 67 0.97 5.19 -7.70
C ILE A 67 2.32 5.27 -7.02
N GLN A 68 3.32 4.68 -7.66
CA GLN A 68 4.61 4.33 -7.07
C GLN A 68 5.62 5.49 -6.96
N GLU A 69 5.21 6.74 -7.15
CA GLU A 69 6.01 7.88 -6.73
C GLU A 69 5.04 8.99 -6.33
N TYR A 70 5.41 9.86 -5.39
CA TYR A 70 4.62 10.98 -4.84
C TYR A 70 4.15 12.05 -5.86
N ARG A 71 4.09 11.69 -7.14
CA ARG A 71 3.72 12.47 -8.30
C ARG A 71 2.27 12.17 -8.63
N PRO A 72 1.33 13.07 -8.31
CA PRO A 72 -0.06 12.87 -8.69
C PRO A 72 -0.26 13.03 -10.20
N CYS A 73 0.79 13.28 -10.99
CA CYS A 73 0.73 13.32 -12.44
C CYS A 73 2.05 12.86 -13.10
N PHE A 74 2.00 11.84 -13.97
CA PHE A 74 3.20 11.21 -14.55
C PHE A 74 2.91 10.45 -15.88
N PHE A 75 3.97 10.13 -16.62
CA PHE A 75 3.96 9.25 -17.80
C PHE A 75 4.52 7.86 -17.45
N THR A 76 4.00 6.79 -18.07
CA THR A 76 4.54 5.42 -17.95
C THR A 76 4.44 4.65 -19.27
N ALA A 77 5.44 3.81 -19.58
CA ALA A 77 5.49 2.96 -20.78
C ALA A 77 4.92 1.54 -20.57
N SER A 78 4.37 1.26 -19.39
CA SER A 78 3.84 -0.07 -19.05
C SER A 78 2.32 -0.13 -19.22
N PRO A 79 1.75 -1.26 -19.71
CA PRO A 79 0.29 -1.42 -19.78
C PRO A 79 -0.39 -1.42 -18.39
N GLY A 80 0.37 -1.64 -17.32
CA GLY A 80 -0.11 -1.61 -15.93
C GLY A 80 -0.12 -0.22 -15.29
N LEU A 81 -1.01 -0.02 -14.32
CA LEU A 81 -1.06 1.19 -13.47
C LEU A 81 0.10 1.28 -12.45
N LEU A 82 1.06 0.34 -12.48
CA LEU A 82 1.88 -0.06 -11.33
C LEU A 82 3.39 0.24 -11.41
N ASP A 83 3.89 0.78 -12.52
CA ASP A 83 5.34 0.93 -12.75
C ASP A 83 5.84 2.37 -12.55
N GLU A 84 7.14 2.52 -12.26
CA GLU A 84 7.84 3.80 -12.03
C GLU A 84 7.47 4.84 -13.11
N GLY A 85 6.81 5.92 -12.68
CA GLY A 85 6.46 7.03 -13.55
C GLY A 85 7.71 7.83 -13.93
N ALA A 86 7.86 8.21 -15.20
CA ALA A 86 9.00 9.01 -15.60
C ALA A 86 8.98 10.40 -14.93
N ALA A 87 10.14 10.86 -14.50
CA ALA A 87 10.32 12.23 -14.03
C ALA A 87 9.89 13.23 -15.10
N CYS A 88 8.98 14.11 -14.72
CA CYS A 88 8.50 15.19 -15.56
C CYS A 88 9.05 16.51 -15.02
N SER A 89 9.54 17.38 -15.91
CA SER A 89 9.85 18.76 -15.58
C SER A 89 8.81 19.69 -16.18
N ALA A 90 8.23 20.57 -15.38
CA ALA A 90 7.33 21.61 -15.86
C ALA A 90 8.06 22.93 -16.16
N VAL A 91 7.76 23.51 -17.32
CA VAL A 91 8.26 24.83 -17.75
C VAL A 91 7.07 25.70 -18.17
N LEU A 92 7.13 27.00 -17.83
CA LEU A 92 6.13 27.96 -18.27
C LEU A 92 6.49 28.47 -19.67
N GLU A 93 5.64 28.19 -20.66
CA GLU A 93 5.78 28.66 -22.04
C GLU A 93 4.59 29.54 -22.42
N GLY A 94 4.80 30.86 -22.39
CA GLY A 94 3.73 31.83 -22.61
C GLY A 94 2.65 31.72 -21.52
N SER A 95 1.44 31.31 -21.91
CA SER A 95 0.31 31.08 -21.00
C SER A 95 -0.02 29.60 -20.80
N SER A 96 0.91 28.70 -21.14
CA SER A 96 0.76 27.25 -20.95
C SER A 96 1.90 26.70 -20.08
N VAL A 97 1.61 25.66 -19.32
CA VAL A 97 2.64 24.91 -18.60
C VAL A 97 2.93 23.64 -19.38
N VAL A 98 4.17 23.50 -19.86
CA VAL A 98 4.63 22.35 -20.63
C VAL A 98 5.38 21.42 -19.70
N CYS A 99 4.87 20.21 -19.57
CA CYS A 99 5.58 19.11 -18.96
C CYS A 99 6.29 18.25 -19.98
N THR A 100 7.51 17.82 -19.65
CA THR A 100 8.25 16.88 -20.50
C THR A 100 8.73 15.71 -19.67
N ALA A 101 8.41 14.49 -20.12
CA ALA A 101 9.05 13.24 -19.72
C ALA A 101 10.04 12.85 -20.83
N PRO A 102 11.37 12.99 -20.63
CA PRO A 102 12.39 12.99 -21.70
C PRO A 102 12.40 11.80 -22.68
N SER A 103 11.79 10.67 -22.33
CA SER A 103 11.74 9.46 -23.17
C SER A 103 10.34 8.94 -23.46
N LEU A 104 9.29 9.59 -22.94
CA LEU A 104 7.91 9.07 -23.02
C LEU A 104 6.97 10.02 -23.76
N GLY A 105 6.97 11.31 -23.40
CA GLY A 105 5.95 12.21 -23.92
C GLY A 105 6.00 13.61 -23.33
N THR A 106 5.09 14.45 -23.82
CA THR A 106 4.88 15.82 -23.37
C THR A 106 3.42 16.04 -22.99
N ALA A 107 3.18 16.82 -21.93
CA ALA A 107 1.83 17.23 -21.55
C ALA A 107 1.75 18.75 -21.47
N VAL A 108 0.91 19.35 -22.31
CA VAL A 108 0.72 20.81 -22.37
C VAL A 108 -0.57 21.16 -21.63
N PHE A 109 -0.43 21.94 -20.56
CA PHE A 109 -1.54 22.47 -19.78
C PHE A 109 -1.88 23.88 -20.24
N GLU A 110 -3.03 24.02 -20.88
CA GLU A 110 -3.63 25.29 -21.25
C GLU A 110 -4.48 25.81 -20.10
N MET A 111 -3.94 26.74 -19.33
CA MET A 111 -4.57 27.25 -18.12
C MET A 111 -5.48 28.44 -18.46
N LYS A 112 -6.73 28.40 -17.98
CA LYS A 112 -7.72 29.48 -18.07
C LYS A 112 -8.18 29.88 -16.67
N ASP A 113 -9.06 30.87 -16.60
CA ASP A 113 -9.52 31.45 -15.34
C ASP A 113 -10.34 30.46 -14.47
N ASP A 114 -11.18 29.63 -15.09
CA ASP A 114 -12.13 28.72 -14.43
C ASP A 114 -11.96 27.24 -14.82
N HIS A 115 -11.03 26.94 -15.74
CA HIS A 115 -10.74 25.58 -16.22
C HIS A 115 -9.29 25.45 -16.70
N PHE A 116 -8.85 24.22 -16.92
CA PHE A 116 -7.66 23.95 -17.74
C PHE A 116 -7.89 22.74 -18.65
N THR A 117 -7.16 22.72 -19.77
CA THR A 117 -7.10 21.57 -20.67
C THR A 117 -5.68 21.01 -20.67
N VAL A 118 -5.53 19.70 -20.50
CA VAL A 118 -4.25 19.02 -20.68
C VAL A 118 -4.26 18.26 -22.01
N ARG A 119 -3.25 18.49 -22.83
CA ARG A 119 -2.99 17.77 -24.08
C ARG A 119 -1.73 16.95 -23.91
N ALA A 120 -1.85 15.62 -23.90
CA ALA A 120 -0.72 14.72 -23.74
C ALA A 120 -0.38 14.06 -25.07
N GLN A 121 0.90 14.07 -25.43
CA GLN A 121 1.44 13.51 -26.65
C GLN A 121 2.48 12.44 -26.33
N ASN A 122 2.37 11.27 -26.96
CA ASN A 122 3.38 10.23 -26.90
C ASN A 122 4.48 10.49 -27.93
N THR A 123 5.70 10.72 -27.45
CA THR A 123 6.88 10.95 -28.29
C THR A 123 7.78 9.71 -28.40
N SER A 124 7.39 8.61 -27.78
CA SER A 124 8.11 7.34 -27.77
C SER A 124 7.65 6.39 -28.88
N GLY A 125 8.40 5.29 -29.07
CA GLY A 125 8.04 4.22 -30.01
C GLY A 125 7.16 3.12 -29.41
N ALA A 126 6.70 3.26 -28.16
CA ALA A 126 5.87 2.29 -27.45
C ALA A 126 4.55 2.91 -27.00
N LEU A 127 3.57 2.10 -26.59
CA LEU A 127 2.36 2.59 -25.93
C LEU A 127 2.74 3.32 -24.62
N VAL A 128 2.19 4.51 -24.40
CA VAL A 128 2.45 5.33 -23.21
C VAL A 128 1.13 5.72 -22.56
N ASN A 129 1.12 5.73 -21.23
CA ASN A 129 -0.01 6.21 -20.45
C ASN A 129 0.35 7.50 -19.74
N TYR A 130 -0.52 8.50 -19.83
CA TYR A 130 -0.44 9.71 -19.03
C TYR A 130 -1.51 9.67 -17.94
N ILE A 131 -1.08 9.75 -16.68
CA ILE A 131 -1.93 9.50 -15.51
C ILE A 131 -1.99 10.77 -14.66
N MET A 132 -3.19 11.08 -14.17
CA MET A 132 -3.45 12.06 -13.12
C MET A 132 -4.25 11.40 -11.99
N ALA A 133 -3.74 11.50 -10.77
CA ALA A 133 -4.33 10.92 -9.57
C ALA A 133 -4.88 12.00 -8.64
N PHE A 134 -6.11 11.79 -8.21
CA PHE A 134 -6.85 12.63 -7.27
C PHE A 134 -7.13 11.85 -5.98
N SER A 135 -7.33 12.56 -4.87
CA SER A 135 -7.57 11.94 -3.56
C SER A 135 -8.71 10.92 -3.57
N GLY A 136 -8.54 9.79 -2.88
CA GLY A 136 -9.61 8.81 -2.65
C GLY A 136 -10.81 9.34 -1.85
N ARG A 137 -10.70 10.54 -1.27
CA ARG A 137 -11.83 11.24 -0.61
C ARG A 137 -12.79 11.87 -1.60
N VAL A 138 -12.34 12.15 -2.82
CA VAL A 138 -13.18 12.71 -3.89
C VAL A 138 -14.34 11.73 -4.18
N ARG A 139 -15.54 12.27 -4.38
CA ARG A 139 -16.76 11.50 -4.65
C ARG A 139 -17.29 11.82 -6.03
N CYS A 140 -17.50 10.79 -6.85
CA CYS A 140 -18.19 10.95 -8.13
C CYS A 140 -19.70 11.07 -7.91
N ILE A 141 -20.30 12.17 -8.35
CA ILE A 141 -21.74 12.42 -8.19
C ILE A 141 -22.53 12.25 -9.51
N GLU A 142 -21.82 12.25 -10.63
CA GLU A 142 -22.39 12.13 -11.98
C GLU A 142 -21.31 11.62 -12.92
N ALA A 143 -21.59 10.57 -13.68
CA ALA A 143 -20.71 10.02 -14.72
C ALA A 143 -21.50 9.12 -15.67
N ASP A 144 -21.04 9.02 -16.92
CA ASP A 144 -21.61 8.15 -17.95
C ASP A 144 -20.87 6.81 -18.03
N TRP A 145 -20.91 6.04 -16.93
CA TRP A 145 -20.11 4.82 -16.80
C TRP A 145 -20.36 3.78 -17.89
N LYS A 146 -19.26 3.28 -18.45
CA LYS A 146 -19.17 2.16 -19.38
C LYS A 146 -18.32 1.07 -18.73
N PRO A 147 -18.77 -0.20 -18.73
CA PRO A 147 -17.99 -1.31 -18.20
C PRO A 147 -16.70 -1.49 -19.02
N MET A 148 -15.61 -1.82 -18.32
CA MET A 148 -14.36 -2.25 -18.95
C MET A 148 -14.29 -3.78 -19.02
N ASP A 149 -13.48 -4.30 -19.94
CA ASP A 149 -13.27 -5.74 -20.10
C ASP A 149 -12.67 -6.38 -18.82
N ILE A 150 -13.05 -7.65 -18.57
CA ILE A 150 -12.98 -8.33 -17.27
C ILE A 150 -11.55 -8.39 -16.68
N ASP A 151 -10.52 -8.33 -17.54
CA ASP A 151 -9.13 -8.48 -17.14
C ASP A 151 -8.48 -7.21 -16.51
N GLN A 152 -9.11 -6.03 -16.60
CA GLN A 152 -8.51 -4.78 -16.11
C GLN A 152 -9.15 -4.20 -14.84
N GLY A 153 -10.37 -4.61 -14.49
CA GLY A 153 -11.09 -4.21 -13.27
C GLY A 153 -11.24 -2.68 -13.11
N GLY A 154 -12.36 -2.12 -13.58
CA GLY A 154 -12.69 -0.69 -13.45
C GLY A 154 -13.88 -0.27 -14.33
N PHE A 155 -14.25 1.02 -14.27
CA PHE A 155 -15.22 1.67 -15.14
C PHE A 155 -14.57 2.83 -15.89
N ARG A 156 -15.02 3.09 -17.12
CA ARG A 156 -14.62 4.27 -17.91
C ARG A 156 -15.80 5.21 -18.09
N ALA A 157 -15.57 6.51 -18.13
CA ALA A 157 -16.57 7.53 -18.48
C ALA A 157 -16.00 8.50 -19.52
N ASP A 158 -16.87 9.14 -20.30
CA ASP A 158 -16.48 10.26 -21.16
C ASP A 158 -16.65 11.61 -20.42
N SER A 159 -17.36 11.63 -19.30
CA SER A 159 -17.51 12.78 -18.41
C SER A 159 -17.72 12.35 -16.95
N VAL A 160 -17.14 13.10 -16.01
CA VAL A 160 -17.35 12.90 -14.57
C VAL A 160 -17.50 14.22 -13.83
N LYS A 161 -18.33 14.24 -12.79
CA LYS A 161 -18.35 15.29 -11.77
C LYS A 161 -17.90 14.75 -10.44
N TRP A 162 -16.89 15.38 -9.88
CA TRP A 162 -16.21 15.02 -8.65
C TRP A 162 -16.39 16.12 -7.62
N VAL A 163 -16.83 15.74 -6.42
CA VAL A 163 -17.03 16.67 -5.32
C VAL A 163 -16.17 16.26 -4.13
N LEU A 164 -15.54 17.25 -3.51
CA LEU A 164 -14.86 17.13 -2.23
C LEU A 164 -15.22 18.35 -1.38
N GLU A 165 -15.76 18.11 -0.19
CA GLU A 165 -16.22 19.15 0.74
C GLU A 165 -17.23 20.13 0.11
N HIS A 166 -16.78 21.31 -0.31
CA HIS A 166 -17.62 22.37 -0.89
C HIS A 166 -17.20 22.75 -2.33
N ALA A 167 -16.31 21.96 -2.93
CA ALA A 167 -15.75 22.20 -4.25
C ALA A 167 -16.13 21.09 -5.22
N LEU A 168 -16.35 21.46 -6.49
CA LEU A 168 -16.62 20.55 -7.59
C LEU A 168 -15.55 20.69 -8.67
N VAL A 169 -15.04 19.55 -9.10
CA VAL A 169 -14.22 19.39 -10.30
C VAL A 169 -15.04 18.58 -11.30
N GLY A 170 -15.28 19.14 -12.48
CA GLY A 170 -15.79 18.36 -13.60
C GLY A 170 -14.66 18.04 -14.56
N ALA A 171 -14.69 16.84 -15.14
CA ALA A 171 -13.75 16.43 -16.17
C ALA A 171 -14.46 15.84 -17.38
N GLU A 172 -13.96 16.13 -18.58
CA GLU A 172 -14.52 15.70 -19.86
C GLU A 172 -13.42 15.12 -20.76
N GLY A 173 -13.73 13.99 -21.40
CA GLY A 173 -12.89 13.23 -22.32
C GLY A 173 -13.00 11.71 -22.11
N SER A 174 -12.74 10.92 -23.15
CA SER A 174 -12.97 9.46 -23.22
C SER A 174 -11.96 8.60 -22.45
N SER A 175 -11.37 9.15 -21.40
CA SER A 175 -10.14 8.70 -20.75
C SER A 175 -10.20 8.93 -19.23
N LEU A 176 -11.40 8.88 -18.66
CA LEU A 176 -11.67 9.00 -17.23
C LEU A 176 -11.97 7.62 -16.64
N TRP A 177 -11.21 7.20 -15.63
CA TRP A 177 -11.21 5.81 -15.14
C TRP A 177 -11.50 5.79 -13.62
N GLU A 178 -12.46 4.98 -13.19
CA GLU A 178 -12.71 4.73 -11.76
C GLU A 178 -12.55 3.23 -11.46
N ARG A 179 -11.64 2.92 -10.53
CA ARG A 179 -11.39 1.55 -10.04
C ARG A 179 -11.98 1.38 -8.65
N TYR A 180 -12.40 0.17 -8.31
CA TYR A 180 -13.05 -0.16 -7.02
C TYR A 180 -12.18 0.09 -5.75
N SER A 181 -10.90 0.46 -5.88
CA SER A 181 -10.02 0.69 -4.73
C SER A 181 -10.19 2.09 -4.13
N TYR A 182 -10.47 2.16 -2.83
CA TYR A 182 -10.75 3.39 -2.07
C TYR A 182 -9.57 4.39 -1.92
N SER A 183 -8.41 4.18 -2.56
CA SER A 183 -7.20 5.00 -2.34
C SER A 183 -7.02 6.20 -3.26
N ALA A 184 -7.54 6.20 -4.50
CA ALA A 184 -7.43 7.32 -5.45
C ALA A 184 -8.56 7.37 -6.49
N ARG A 185 -8.69 8.49 -7.21
CA ARG A 185 -9.46 8.64 -8.46
C ARG A 185 -8.52 8.98 -9.61
N ILE A 186 -8.71 8.37 -10.77
CA ILE A 186 -7.70 8.40 -11.85
C ILE A 186 -8.29 9.02 -13.13
N ALA A 187 -7.57 9.96 -13.73
CA ALA A 187 -7.74 10.29 -15.14
C ALA A 187 -6.52 9.74 -15.91
N ARG A 188 -6.75 8.96 -16.97
CA ARG A 188 -5.69 8.24 -17.69
C ARG A 188 -5.91 8.32 -19.20
N LEU A 189 -4.94 8.90 -19.91
CA LEU A 189 -4.87 8.87 -21.36
C LEU A 189 -3.93 7.75 -21.80
N ASP A 190 -4.46 6.76 -22.51
CA ASP A 190 -3.66 5.77 -23.23
C ASP A 190 -3.29 6.35 -24.59
N LEU A 191 -2.00 6.37 -24.93
CA LEU A 191 -1.48 7.04 -26.12
C LEU A 191 -0.62 6.05 -26.93
N GLU A 192 -1.09 5.69 -28.12
CA GLU A 192 -0.29 4.95 -29.10
C GLU A 192 0.94 5.77 -29.55
N PRO A 193 2.00 5.15 -30.12
CA PRO A 193 3.16 5.88 -30.62
C PRO A 193 2.78 7.04 -31.54
N GLY A 194 3.15 8.27 -31.17
CA GLY A 194 2.83 9.50 -31.90
C GLY A 194 1.41 10.06 -31.69
N GLU A 195 0.56 9.42 -30.88
CA GLU A 195 -0.80 9.88 -30.60
C GLU A 195 -0.82 11.08 -29.64
N GLU A 196 -1.77 11.98 -29.86
CA GLU A 196 -2.12 13.09 -28.95
C GLU A 196 -3.59 12.96 -28.52
N LYS A 197 -3.85 13.04 -27.21
CA LYS A 197 -5.20 13.09 -26.64
C LYS A 197 -5.32 14.22 -25.61
N SER A 198 -6.54 14.63 -25.32
CA SER A 198 -6.82 15.72 -24.39
C SER A 198 -7.86 15.38 -23.32
N LEU A 199 -7.74 16.06 -22.17
CA LEU A 199 -8.70 16.07 -21.07
C LEU A 199 -8.94 17.50 -20.61
N SER A 200 -10.19 17.86 -20.38
CA SER A 200 -10.57 19.19 -19.89
C SER A 200 -11.10 19.09 -18.46
N PHE A 201 -10.70 20.03 -17.61
CA PHE A 201 -11.14 20.11 -16.20
C PHE A 201 -11.71 21.49 -15.89
N PHE A 202 -12.90 21.56 -15.30
CA PHE A 202 -13.54 22.81 -14.90
C PHE A 202 -13.82 22.85 -13.39
N PHE A 203 -13.78 24.07 -12.83
CA PHE A 203 -13.80 24.29 -11.38
C PHE A 203 -14.91 25.23 -10.97
N VAL A 204 -15.91 24.69 -10.27
CA VAL A 204 -17.06 25.47 -9.82
C VAL A 204 -17.38 25.20 -8.33
N PRO A 205 -18.03 26.15 -7.64
CA PRO A 205 -18.64 25.86 -6.35
C PRO A 205 -19.59 24.67 -6.46
N ALA A 206 -19.49 23.70 -5.56
CA ALA A 206 -20.51 22.68 -5.46
C ALA A 206 -21.80 23.35 -4.93
N THR A 207 -22.93 23.15 -5.61
CA THR A 207 -24.23 23.59 -5.09
C THR A 207 -24.57 22.83 -3.81
N VAL A 208 -25.52 23.34 -3.01
CA VAL A 208 -26.04 22.58 -1.85
C VAL A 208 -26.55 21.22 -2.29
N LYS A 209 -27.21 21.12 -3.45
CA LYS A 209 -27.71 19.86 -4.01
C LYS A 209 -26.58 18.91 -4.42
N GLU A 210 -25.49 19.40 -5.02
CA GLU A 210 -24.34 18.58 -5.42
C GLU A 210 -23.47 18.18 -4.23
N THR A 211 -23.28 19.09 -3.27
CA THR A 211 -22.63 18.80 -1.98
C THR A 211 -23.45 17.75 -1.24
N GLU A 212 -24.75 17.95 -1.13
CA GLU A 212 -25.67 16.96 -0.62
C GLU A 212 -25.62 15.68 -1.46
N ALA A 213 -25.51 15.70 -2.78
CA ALA A 213 -25.38 14.50 -3.61
C ALA A 213 -24.04 13.79 -3.40
N ALA A 214 -22.95 14.50 -3.07
CA ALA A 214 -21.67 13.92 -2.69
C ALA A 214 -21.72 13.25 -1.31
N TYR A 215 -22.47 13.86 -0.38
CA TYR A 215 -22.76 13.30 0.95
C TYR A 215 -23.90 12.25 0.92
N LYS A 216 -24.81 12.32 -0.08
CA LYS A 216 -25.98 11.46 -0.34
C LYS A 216 -25.73 10.44 -1.44
N MET A 217 -24.54 10.41 -2.04
CA MET A 217 -23.93 9.19 -2.55
C MET A 217 -23.61 8.33 -1.33
N ARG A 218 -24.67 7.95 -0.60
CA ARG A 218 -24.95 6.54 -0.41
C ARG A 218 -24.58 5.91 -1.74
N LEU A 219 -23.44 5.20 -1.75
CA LEU A 219 -23.39 3.89 -2.40
C LEU A 219 -24.83 3.35 -2.40
N PRO A 220 -25.41 2.97 -3.56
CA PRO A 220 -26.82 2.64 -3.69
C PRO A 220 -27.33 1.98 -2.40
N ALA A 221 -28.48 2.45 -1.89
CA ALA A 221 -29.03 1.92 -0.65
C ALA A 221 -28.93 0.41 -0.75
N MET A 222 -28.03 -0.18 0.05
CA MET A 222 -27.65 -1.56 -0.17
C MET A 222 -28.93 -2.34 -0.11
N THR A 223 -29.25 -2.98 -1.23
CA THR A 223 -30.35 -3.94 -1.23
C THR A 223 -30.01 -4.97 -0.17
N ALA A 224 -30.99 -5.73 0.29
CA ALA A 224 -30.73 -6.83 1.21
C ALA A 224 -29.61 -7.77 0.71
N GLU A 225 -29.35 -7.81 -0.60
CA GLU A 225 -28.32 -8.63 -1.22
C GLU A 225 -26.89 -8.06 -1.15
N GLU A 226 -26.71 -6.75 -0.93
CA GLU A 226 -25.37 -6.13 -1.02
C GLU A 226 -24.55 -6.20 0.29
N PHE A 227 -25.00 -6.92 1.33
CA PHE A 227 -24.34 -6.96 2.65
C PHE A 227 -22.81 -7.13 2.56
N ASP A 228 -22.07 -6.13 3.03
CA ASP A 228 -20.63 -6.08 2.92
C ASP A 228 -19.98 -6.32 4.28
N LEU A 229 -19.19 -7.39 4.34
CA LEU A 229 -18.43 -7.79 5.52
C LEU A 229 -16.96 -7.59 5.14
N ALA A 230 -16.38 -6.48 5.57
CA ALA A 230 -15.00 -6.10 5.28
C ALA A 230 -14.01 -6.80 6.21
N SER A 231 -14.44 -7.15 7.42
CA SER A 231 -13.67 -7.99 8.35
C SER A 231 -14.64 -8.76 9.25
N PRO A 232 -14.36 -10.03 9.57
CA PRO A 232 -13.21 -10.81 9.12
C PRO A 232 -13.32 -11.27 7.65
N CYS A 233 -12.17 -11.44 6.98
CA CYS A 233 -12.06 -12.07 5.65
C CYS A 233 -11.76 -13.57 5.76
N ASP A 234 -12.05 -14.36 4.71
CA ASP A 234 -11.61 -15.75 4.66
C ASP A 234 -10.08 -15.81 4.68
N TRP A 235 -9.54 -16.79 5.41
CA TRP A 235 -8.12 -16.95 5.75
C TRP A 235 -7.50 -15.88 6.65
N GLN A 236 -8.24 -14.85 7.06
CA GLN A 236 -7.67 -13.80 7.90
C GLN A 236 -7.23 -14.35 9.26
N VAL A 237 -5.98 -14.08 9.63
CA VAL A 237 -5.45 -14.37 10.97
C VAL A 237 -5.34 -13.06 11.73
N PHE A 238 -5.91 -13.01 12.93
CA PHE A 238 -5.74 -11.91 13.87
C PHE A 238 -4.68 -12.27 14.91
N GLN A 239 -3.80 -11.33 15.21
CA GLN A 239 -2.78 -11.48 16.23
C GLN A 239 -3.41 -11.69 17.60
N ARG A 240 -3.14 -12.83 18.25
CA ARG A 240 -3.56 -13.11 19.62
C ARG A 240 -2.86 -12.18 20.60
N ARG A 241 -3.61 -11.75 21.63
CA ARG A 241 -3.13 -10.83 22.67
C ARG A 241 -2.40 -11.57 23.79
N ASP A 242 -2.92 -12.74 24.14
CA ASP A 242 -2.36 -13.64 25.14
C ASP A 242 -2.32 -15.06 24.57
N ARG A 243 -1.87 -16.04 25.37
CA ARG A 243 -1.75 -17.44 24.94
C ARG A 243 -3.05 -18.03 24.40
N LEU A 244 -4.19 -17.65 25.00
CA LEU A 244 -5.48 -18.31 24.82
C LEU A 244 -6.49 -17.49 24.03
N SER A 245 -6.26 -16.21 23.75
CA SER A 245 -7.26 -15.35 23.12
C SER A 245 -6.69 -14.13 22.39
N GLY A 246 -7.51 -13.59 21.49
CA GLY A 246 -7.20 -12.40 20.71
C GLY A 246 -8.43 -11.65 20.23
N PRO A 247 -8.23 -10.42 19.71
CA PRO A 247 -9.27 -9.66 19.05
C PRO A 247 -9.64 -10.27 17.70
N VAL A 248 -10.92 -10.21 17.34
CA VAL A 248 -11.41 -10.37 15.97
C VAL A 248 -12.23 -9.12 15.65
N LEU A 249 -11.82 -8.39 14.62
CA LEU A 249 -12.56 -7.22 14.15
C LEU A 249 -13.74 -7.68 13.30
N PHE A 250 -14.93 -7.17 13.64
CA PHE A 250 -16.08 -7.21 12.76
C PHE A 250 -16.30 -5.81 12.22
N SER A 251 -16.14 -5.63 10.92
CA SER A 251 -16.38 -4.35 10.27
C SER A 251 -17.02 -4.53 8.90
N GLY A 252 -17.78 -3.52 8.48
CA GLY A 252 -18.41 -3.52 7.17
C GLY A 252 -19.61 -2.60 7.09
N ARG A 253 -20.41 -2.83 6.06
CA ARG A 253 -21.59 -2.03 5.74
C ARG A 253 -22.84 -2.91 5.71
N ALA A 254 -23.85 -2.50 6.47
CA ALA A 254 -25.12 -3.21 6.56
C ALA A 254 -26.10 -2.75 5.47
N PRO A 255 -27.00 -3.64 5.00
CA PRO A 255 -28.10 -3.27 4.11
C PRO A 255 -28.97 -2.15 4.68
N ALA A 256 -29.65 -1.41 3.79
CA ALA A 256 -30.50 -0.31 4.21
C ALA A 256 -31.62 -0.77 5.16
N GLY A 257 -31.83 -0.03 6.25
CA GLY A 257 -32.86 -0.35 7.25
C GLY A 257 -32.44 -1.41 8.28
N CYS A 258 -31.23 -1.95 8.20
CA CYS A 258 -30.67 -2.80 9.26
C CYS A 258 -30.23 -1.96 10.46
N ASP A 259 -30.49 -2.49 11.66
CA ASP A 259 -30.13 -1.88 12.94
C ASP A 259 -29.02 -2.65 13.68
N SER A 260 -28.80 -3.92 13.31
CA SER A 260 -27.85 -4.79 13.99
C SER A 260 -27.32 -5.89 13.06
N ILE A 261 -26.12 -6.39 13.37
CA ILE A 261 -25.56 -7.60 12.75
C ILE A 261 -25.54 -8.70 13.82
N ARG A 262 -26.20 -9.81 13.56
CA ARG A 262 -26.12 -11.00 14.40
C ARG A 262 -24.97 -11.87 13.91
N TYR A 263 -24.12 -12.35 14.81
CA TYR A 263 -23.00 -13.21 14.46
C TYR A 263 -22.93 -14.44 15.37
N ARG A 264 -22.29 -15.49 14.86
CA ARG A 264 -21.93 -16.70 15.61
C ARG A 264 -20.56 -17.19 15.14
N ILE A 265 -19.69 -17.47 16.08
CA ILE A 265 -18.36 -18.05 15.83
C ILE A 265 -18.38 -19.49 16.32
N THR A 266 -17.95 -20.42 15.47
CA THR A 266 -17.86 -21.85 15.79
C THR A 266 -16.50 -22.40 15.39
N GLY A 267 -15.97 -23.34 16.18
CA GLY A 267 -14.68 -23.97 15.92
C GLY A 267 -14.17 -24.72 17.14
N THR A 268 -12.85 -24.82 17.26
CA THR A 268 -12.19 -25.53 18.36
C THR A 268 -11.06 -24.66 18.91
N ASP A 269 -11.08 -24.41 20.22
CA ASP A 269 -10.02 -23.65 20.89
C ASP A 269 -8.73 -24.46 21.02
N LEU A 270 -7.65 -23.79 21.47
CA LEU A 270 -6.33 -24.37 21.63
C LEU A 270 -6.29 -25.58 22.59
N ARG A 271 -7.29 -25.73 23.46
CA ARG A 271 -7.40 -26.84 24.42
C ARG A 271 -8.26 -27.99 23.89
N GLY A 272 -8.65 -27.94 22.62
CA GLY A 272 -9.55 -28.93 22.01
C GLY A 272 -11.02 -28.76 22.40
N LYS A 273 -11.40 -27.67 23.07
CA LYS A 273 -12.78 -27.43 23.46
C LYS A 273 -13.55 -26.81 22.29
N LYS A 274 -14.73 -27.36 22.00
CA LYS A 274 -15.65 -26.78 21.03
C LYS A 274 -16.05 -25.36 21.45
N VAL A 275 -15.86 -24.41 20.55
CA VAL A 275 -16.30 -23.03 20.67
C VAL A 275 -17.61 -22.86 19.91
N ASP A 276 -18.56 -22.23 20.56
CA ASP A 276 -19.80 -21.72 19.97
C ASP A 276 -20.21 -20.49 20.78
N THR A 277 -20.09 -19.31 20.19
CA THR A 277 -20.34 -18.06 20.92
C THR A 277 -21.81 -17.84 21.24
N SER A 278 -22.71 -18.73 20.82
CA SER A 278 -24.12 -18.43 20.61
C SER A 278 -24.31 -17.24 19.66
N ARG A 279 -25.56 -16.91 19.32
CA ARG A 279 -25.85 -15.75 18.48
C ARG A 279 -25.74 -14.46 19.31
N LYS A 280 -24.78 -13.62 18.96
CA LYS A 280 -24.55 -12.28 19.55
C LYS A 280 -24.84 -11.21 18.52
N THR A 281 -24.98 -9.95 18.94
CA THR A 281 -25.32 -8.83 18.04
C THR A 281 -24.32 -7.69 18.15
N LEU A 282 -23.97 -7.10 17.02
CA LEU A 282 -23.22 -5.85 16.85
C LEU A 282 -24.17 -4.74 16.44
N GLN A 283 -23.89 -3.50 16.86
CA GLN A 283 -24.75 -2.36 16.53
C GLN A 283 -24.37 -1.76 15.17
N VAL A 284 -25.39 -1.44 14.37
CA VAL A 284 -25.20 -0.70 13.11
C VAL A 284 -25.43 0.78 13.37
N ARG A 285 -24.44 1.62 13.08
CA ARG A 285 -24.50 3.08 13.17
C ARG A 285 -24.25 3.69 11.81
N ASN A 286 -25.19 4.52 11.35
CA ASN A 286 -25.12 5.18 10.04
C ASN A 286 -24.90 4.20 8.87
N GLY A 287 -25.42 2.97 8.97
CA GLY A 287 -25.26 1.92 7.97
C GLY A 287 -23.95 1.13 8.06
N TYR A 288 -23.09 1.40 9.05
CA TYR A 288 -21.82 0.71 9.25
C TYR A 288 -21.78 0.02 10.62
N PHE A 289 -20.99 -1.03 10.72
CA PHE A 289 -20.62 -1.65 11.99
C PHE A 289 -19.10 -1.77 12.06
N SER A 290 -18.54 -1.58 13.24
CA SER A 290 -17.12 -1.75 13.52
C SER A 290 -16.95 -2.01 15.01
N GLU A 291 -16.78 -3.27 15.37
CA GLU A 291 -16.64 -3.70 16.76
C GLU A 291 -15.63 -4.84 16.84
N THR A 292 -14.81 -4.84 17.88
CA THR A 292 -13.85 -5.92 18.15
C THR A 292 -14.41 -6.85 19.20
N VAL A 293 -14.35 -8.15 18.94
CA VAL A 293 -14.78 -9.19 19.87
C VAL A 293 -13.60 -10.05 20.29
N THR A 294 -13.58 -10.49 21.55
CA THR A 294 -12.56 -11.45 22.00
C THR A 294 -12.95 -12.85 21.55
N CYS A 295 -12.05 -13.54 20.86
CA CYS A 295 -12.20 -14.90 20.41
C CYS A 295 -11.04 -15.76 20.96
N PRO A 296 -11.29 -17.00 21.42
CA PRO A 296 -10.21 -17.90 21.82
C PRO A 296 -9.24 -18.19 20.66
N ALA A 297 -7.95 -18.30 20.95
CA ALA A 297 -6.97 -18.87 20.03
C ALA A 297 -7.25 -20.37 19.85
N GLY A 298 -6.99 -20.90 18.66
CA GLY A 298 -7.33 -22.28 18.31
C GLY A 298 -7.19 -22.53 16.80
N GLY A 299 -7.95 -23.49 16.27
CA GLY A 299 -7.96 -23.78 14.84
C GLY A 299 -8.66 -22.71 14.00
N TRP A 300 -9.00 -23.05 12.76
CA TRP A 300 -9.86 -22.20 11.93
C TRP A 300 -11.28 -22.11 12.50
N TYR A 301 -11.78 -20.89 12.67
CA TYR A 301 -13.14 -20.62 13.07
C TYR A 301 -14.02 -20.28 11.87
N ARG A 302 -15.22 -20.84 11.88
CA ARG A 302 -16.30 -20.45 10.98
C ARG A 302 -17.12 -19.33 11.61
N VAL A 303 -17.30 -18.25 10.86
CA VAL A 303 -18.04 -17.05 11.27
C VAL A 303 -19.29 -16.92 10.41
N GLU A 304 -20.45 -17.00 11.06
CA GLU A 304 -21.74 -16.71 10.45
C GLU A 304 -22.17 -15.30 10.85
N THR A 305 -22.66 -14.52 9.89
CA THR A 305 -23.21 -13.19 10.11
C THR A 305 -24.56 -13.06 9.41
N GLU A 306 -25.50 -12.36 10.05
CA GLU A 306 -26.82 -12.05 9.53
C GLU A 306 -27.12 -10.57 9.82
N ALA A 307 -27.38 -9.77 8.79
CA ALA A 307 -27.86 -8.42 8.95
C ALA A 307 -29.35 -8.43 9.33
N LEU A 308 -29.73 -7.71 10.37
CA LEU A 308 -31.08 -7.67 10.91
C LEU A 308 -31.75 -6.32 10.69
N ALA A 309 -32.97 -6.35 10.15
CA ALA A 309 -33.88 -5.20 10.13
C ALA A 309 -35.06 -5.48 11.07
N LYS A 310 -35.20 -4.69 12.14
CA LYS A 310 -36.25 -4.89 13.17
C LYS A 310 -36.27 -6.33 13.72
N GLY A 311 -35.08 -6.89 13.93
CA GLY A 311 -34.88 -8.26 14.44
C GLY A 311 -35.06 -9.39 13.41
N ARG A 312 -35.41 -9.09 12.16
CA ARG A 312 -35.54 -10.10 11.08
C ARG A 312 -34.27 -10.14 10.22
N PRO A 313 -33.67 -11.32 9.97
CA PRO A 313 -32.58 -11.46 9.02
C PRO A 313 -33.01 -11.06 7.63
N VAL A 314 -32.24 -10.19 6.98
CA VAL A 314 -32.44 -9.78 5.59
C VAL A 314 -31.29 -10.17 4.69
N ALA A 315 -30.10 -10.38 5.25
CA ALA A 315 -28.88 -10.75 4.53
C ALA A 315 -27.97 -11.57 5.44
N GLY A 316 -27.01 -12.29 4.89
CA GLY A 316 -25.98 -12.95 5.69
C GLY A 316 -24.75 -13.33 4.90
N LYS A 317 -23.64 -13.51 5.61
CA LYS A 317 -22.37 -13.99 5.07
C LYS A 317 -21.78 -15.06 5.98
N VAL A 318 -21.12 -16.02 5.36
CA VAL A 318 -20.38 -17.06 6.05
C VAL A 318 -18.93 -16.98 5.61
N ILE A 319 -18.03 -16.90 6.59
CA ILE A 319 -16.60 -17.00 6.39
C ILE A 319 -16.15 -18.32 7.01
N GLU A 320 -15.52 -19.18 6.22
CA GLU A 320 -15.19 -20.53 6.64
C GLU A 320 -13.93 -20.58 7.51
N ARG A 321 -12.97 -19.66 7.27
CA ARG A 321 -11.67 -19.67 7.94
C ARG A 321 -11.32 -18.29 8.49
N VAL A 322 -11.41 -18.16 9.80
CA VAL A 322 -10.89 -17.02 10.56
C VAL A 322 -9.99 -17.54 11.68
N GLY A 323 -8.78 -17.01 11.79
CA GLY A 323 -7.78 -17.44 12.74
C GLY A 323 -7.54 -16.42 13.85
N VAL A 324 -7.25 -16.91 15.06
CA VAL A 324 -6.64 -16.11 16.13
C VAL A 324 -5.34 -16.79 16.50
N GLY A 325 -4.22 -16.17 16.14
CA GLY A 325 -2.91 -16.82 16.17
C GLY A 325 -1.77 -15.81 16.10
N GLU A 326 -0.69 -16.16 15.42
CA GLU A 326 0.48 -15.27 15.28
C GLU A 326 0.52 -14.64 13.89
N VAL A 327 0.85 -13.35 13.80
CA VAL A 327 0.96 -12.63 12.53
C VAL A 327 2.32 -11.96 12.47
N PHE A 328 2.99 -12.03 11.31
CA PHE A 328 4.30 -11.41 11.10
C PHE A 328 4.33 -10.59 9.82
N VAL A 329 5.12 -9.53 9.82
CA VAL A 329 5.45 -8.76 8.61
C VAL A 329 6.86 -9.13 8.17
N GLY A 330 7.01 -9.59 6.94
CA GLY A 330 8.31 -9.92 6.36
C GLY A 330 8.84 -8.80 5.47
N ALA A 331 10.07 -8.34 5.69
CA ALA A 331 10.68 -7.27 4.89
C ALA A 331 12.19 -7.48 4.69
N GLY A 332 12.76 -6.76 3.73
CA GLY A 332 14.16 -6.88 3.34
C GLY A 332 14.32 -7.25 1.86
N GLN A 333 15.41 -7.92 1.50
CA GLN A 333 15.75 -8.17 0.10
C GLN A 333 15.31 -9.54 -0.44
N SER A 334 15.97 -10.06 -1.48
CA SER A 334 15.58 -11.27 -2.22
C SER A 334 15.37 -12.51 -1.35
N ASN A 335 16.25 -12.76 -0.38
CA ASN A 335 16.11 -13.88 0.57
C ASN A 335 14.96 -13.70 1.59
N SER A 336 14.35 -12.51 1.64
CA SER A 336 13.11 -12.24 2.38
C SER A 336 11.83 -12.40 1.52
N THR A 337 11.98 -12.55 0.19
CA THR A 337 10.87 -12.59 -0.77
C THR A 337 10.74 -14.00 -1.39
N ASN A 338 10.56 -14.07 -2.72
CA ASN A 338 10.29 -15.28 -3.50
C ASN A 338 11.47 -15.61 -4.44
N TRP A 339 12.73 -15.45 -4.00
CA TRP A 339 13.91 -15.80 -4.82
C TRP A 339 14.46 -17.21 -4.58
N GLY A 340 13.84 -17.99 -3.70
CA GLY A 340 14.24 -19.38 -3.51
C GLY A 340 14.02 -20.20 -4.78
N GLN A 341 14.85 -21.22 -4.99
CA GLN A 341 14.86 -21.98 -6.25
C GLN A 341 13.53 -22.69 -6.57
N PHE A 342 12.80 -23.16 -5.55
CA PHE A 342 11.51 -23.84 -5.70
C PHE A 342 10.56 -23.48 -4.56
N PHE A 343 9.26 -23.64 -4.78
CA PHE A 343 8.24 -23.40 -3.75
C PHE A 343 8.42 -24.31 -2.54
N ALA A 344 8.37 -23.70 -1.36
CA ALA A 344 8.06 -24.43 -0.14
C ALA A 344 6.54 -24.40 0.02
N GLU A 345 5.91 -25.58 0.05
CA GLU A 345 4.49 -25.72 0.39
C GLU A 345 4.35 -25.89 1.90
N GLN A 346 3.30 -25.33 2.48
CA GLN A 346 2.94 -25.62 3.87
C GLN A 346 2.35 -27.03 4.00
N GLU A 347 2.64 -27.69 5.12
CA GLU A 347 2.11 -29.02 5.46
C GLU A 347 0.86 -28.93 6.32
N SER A 348 0.74 -27.89 7.16
CA SER A 348 -0.31 -27.81 8.19
C SER A 348 -1.68 -27.40 7.68
N GLY A 349 -1.75 -26.64 6.59
CA GLY A 349 -2.97 -25.91 6.21
C GLY A 349 -3.33 -24.76 7.15
N MET A 350 -2.39 -24.36 8.03
CA MET A 350 -2.59 -23.36 9.09
C MET A 350 -1.79 -22.08 8.84
N VAL A 351 -1.15 -21.95 7.68
CA VAL A 351 -0.39 -20.77 7.30
C VAL A 351 -1.16 -19.97 6.27
N SER A 352 -1.34 -18.67 6.53
CA SER A 352 -2.00 -17.73 5.64
C SER A 352 -1.07 -16.59 5.28
N ALA A 353 -1.29 -16.00 4.11
CA ALA A 353 -0.57 -14.84 3.63
C ALA A 353 -1.54 -13.75 3.16
N THR A 354 -1.07 -12.50 3.15
CA THR A 354 -1.82 -11.36 2.62
C THR A 354 -0.99 -10.46 1.70
N ASP A 355 -1.61 -9.98 0.63
CA ASP A 355 -1.12 -8.89 -0.23
C ASP A 355 -1.64 -7.51 0.24
N GLY A 356 -2.20 -7.42 1.45
CA GLY A 356 -2.86 -6.24 2.01
C GLY A 356 -4.26 -5.94 1.47
N VAL A 357 -4.75 -6.73 0.51
CA VAL A 357 -6.13 -6.64 0.00
C VAL A 357 -6.89 -7.92 0.33
N ARG A 358 -6.26 -9.07 0.13
CA ARG A 358 -6.83 -10.40 0.32
C ARG A 358 -5.97 -11.21 1.27
N TRP A 359 -6.64 -12.09 2.01
CA TRP A 359 -6.01 -13.16 2.76
C TRP A 359 -6.21 -14.46 1.98
N MET A 360 -5.18 -15.28 1.95
CA MET A 360 -5.19 -16.55 1.25
C MET A 360 -4.30 -17.56 1.95
N LYS A 361 -4.43 -18.83 1.58
CA LYS A 361 -3.49 -19.86 2.02
C LYS A 361 -2.07 -19.48 1.57
N ALA A 362 -1.09 -19.59 2.46
CA ALA A 362 0.31 -19.32 2.12
C ALA A 362 0.86 -20.46 1.24
N GLU A 363 0.82 -20.26 -0.07
CA GLU A 363 1.38 -21.15 -1.08
C GLU A 363 2.30 -20.35 -1.99
N GLY A 364 3.34 -20.98 -2.52
CA GLY A 364 4.33 -20.32 -3.36
C GLY A 364 3.75 -19.92 -4.73
N PRO A 365 4.08 -18.73 -5.25
CA PRO A 365 4.86 -17.65 -4.62
C PRO A 365 4.07 -16.88 -3.56
N MET A 366 4.75 -16.40 -2.51
CA MET A 366 4.09 -15.64 -1.44
C MET A 366 3.55 -14.30 -1.99
N PRO A 367 2.29 -13.94 -1.67
CA PRO A 367 1.70 -12.67 -2.11
C PRO A 367 2.35 -11.46 -1.39
N GLY A 368 2.19 -10.27 -1.98
CA GLY A 368 2.50 -8.99 -1.31
C GLY A 368 3.94 -8.46 -1.46
N VAL A 369 4.87 -9.25 -2.03
CA VAL A 369 6.23 -8.78 -2.34
C VAL A 369 6.19 -7.62 -3.35
N HIS A 370 7.06 -6.63 -3.19
CA HIS A 370 7.02 -5.40 -4.00
C HIS A 370 7.37 -5.64 -5.48
N GLU A 371 8.37 -6.47 -5.74
CA GLU A 371 8.93 -6.71 -7.08
C GLU A 371 8.18 -7.79 -7.90
N GLY A 372 7.17 -8.45 -7.32
CA GLY A 372 6.44 -9.51 -8.01
C GLY A 372 7.24 -10.80 -8.28
N SER A 373 8.30 -11.09 -7.51
CA SER A 373 9.07 -12.33 -7.66
C SER A 373 8.21 -13.58 -7.45
N SER A 374 8.57 -14.65 -8.17
CA SER A 374 7.71 -15.82 -8.37
C SER A 374 8.36 -17.17 -8.01
N GLY A 375 9.49 -17.17 -7.32
CA GLY A 375 10.13 -18.37 -6.78
C GLY A 375 9.68 -18.72 -5.35
N GLY A 376 10.53 -19.45 -4.64
CA GLY A 376 10.27 -19.97 -3.30
C GLY A 376 10.50 -18.97 -2.17
N SER A 377 9.77 -19.17 -1.07
CA SER A 377 9.92 -18.41 0.18
C SER A 377 9.97 -19.33 1.39
N TYR A 378 10.60 -18.89 2.47
CA TYR A 378 10.73 -19.66 3.71
C TYR A 378 9.49 -19.54 4.61
N TYR A 379 8.63 -18.53 4.39
CA TYR A 379 7.49 -18.25 5.27
C TYR A 379 6.50 -19.42 5.45
N PRO A 380 6.16 -20.23 4.43
CA PRO A 380 5.31 -21.40 4.62
C PRO A 380 5.90 -22.40 5.63
N SER A 381 7.19 -22.74 5.46
CA SER A 381 7.91 -23.64 6.38
C SER A 381 8.03 -23.04 7.79
N LEU A 382 8.25 -21.72 7.89
CA LEU A 382 8.31 -21.02 9.18
C LEU A 382 6.96 -21.07 9.89
N GLY A 383 5.87 -20.82 9.15
CA GLY A 383 4.52 -20.91 9.68
C GLY A 383 4.20 -22.31 10.21
N ASP A 384 4.63 -23.36 9.52
CA ASP A 384 4.47 -24.73 10.02
C ASP A 384 5.26 -24.99 11.30
N LEU A 385 6.50 -24.48 11.41
CA LEU A 385 7.30 -24.61 12.63
C LEU A 385 6.63 -23.93 13.83
N ILE A 386 6.12 -22.71 13.63
CA ILE A 386 5.38 -21.97 14.67
C ILE A 386 4.06 -22.69 15.00
N TYR A 387 3.34 -23.20 13.99
CA TYR A 387 2.12 -23.96 14.21
C TYR A 387 2.36 -25.25 15.01
N ARG A 388 3.44 -26.00 14.72
CA ARG A 388 3.79 -27.22 15.48
C ARG A 388 4.00 -26.94 16.98
N GLU A 389 4.54 -25.77 17.31
CA GLU A 389 4.80 -25.37 18.70
C GLU A 389 3.54 -24.83 19.39
N PHE A 390 2.82 -23.92 18.73
CA PHE A 390 1.75 -23.15 19.37
C PHE A 390 0.34 -23.61 19.01
N ASN A 391 0.19 -24.49 18.02
CA ASN A 391 -1.08 -25.02 17.51
C ASN A 391 -2.14 -23.94 17.22
N VAL A 392 -1.69 -22.81 16.65
CA VAL A 392 -2.51 -21.68 16.20
C VAL A 392 -2.17 -21.29 14.77
N PRO A 393 -3.11 -20.75 13.97
CA PRO A 393 -2.85 -20.23 12.64
C PRO A 393 -1.73 -19.19 12.62
N VAL A 394 -0.99 -19.13 11.53
CA VAL A 394 0.08 -18.15 11.32
C VAL A 394 -0.22 -17.30 10.09
N GLY A 395 -0.26 -15.98 10.26
CA GLY A 395 -0.44 -15.00 9.18
C GLY A 395 0.86 -14.33 8.77
N ILE A 396 1.10 -14.17 7.48
CA ILE A 396 2.32 -13.54 6.94
C ILE A 396 1.94 -12.40 5.99
N ALA A 397 2.47 -11.21 6.25
CA ALA A 397 2.38 -10.07 5.33
C ALA A 397 3.77 -9.76 4.77
N SER A 398 4.03 -10.16 3.53
CA SER A 398 5.31 -9.89 2.87
C SER A 398 5.37 -8.47 2.32
N ALA A 399 6.53 -7.85 2.41
CA ALA A 399 6.79 -6.49 1.94
C ALA A 399 8.20 -6.31 1.32
N GLY A 400 8.97 -7.39 1.14
CA GLY A 400 10.36 -7.32 0.66
C GLY A 400 10.51 -6.95 -0.83
N HIS A 401 11.74 -6.64 -1.22
CA HIS A 401 12.15 -6.27 -2.59
C HIS A 401 13.56 -6.78 -2.94
N GLY A 402 13.67 -7.62 -3.98
CA GLY A 402 14.95 -8.20 -4.43
C GLY A 402 16.02 -7.16 -4.82
N GLY A 403 17.29 -7.40 -4.48
CA GLY A 403 18.41 -6.54 -4.89
C GLY A 403 18.52 -5.18 -4.20
N SER A 404 17.67 -4.88 -3.22
CA SER A 404 17.70 -3.60 -2.51
C SER A 404 18.84 -3.49 -1.48
N ALA A 405 19.48 -2.32 -1.42
CA ALA A 405 20.37 -1.90 -0.34
C ALA A 405 19.60 -1.14 0.76
N ILE A 406 20.15 -1.01 1.98
CA ILE A 406 19.52 -0.29 3.12
C ILE A 406 19.07 1.12 2.73
N VAL A 407 19.87 1.83 1.94
CA VAL A 407 19.58 3.20 1.52
C VAL A 407 18.23 3.33 0.79
N HIS A 408 17.77 2.27 0.09
CA HIS A 408 16.47 2.27 -0.60
C HIS A 408 15.27 2.11 0.35
N TRP A 409 15.53 1.81 1.63
CA TRP A 409 14.53 1.63 2.68
C TRP A 409 14.44 2.80 3.65
N ARG A 410 15.14 3.91 3.39
CA ARG A 410 14.94 5.12 4.20
C ARG A 410 13.50 5.62 4.08
N PRO A 411 12.95 6.29 5.11
CA PRO A 411 11.55 6.69 5.17
C PRO A 411 11.00 7.46 3.97
N GLU A 412 11.83 8.18 3.24
CA GLU A 412 11.49 8.95 2.05
C GLU A 412 11.32 8.11 0.77
N TRP A 413 11.75 6.84 0.78
CA TRP A 413 11.75 5.98 -0.40
C TRP A 413 10.58 4.99 -0.44
N MET A 414 10.34 4.48 -1.65
CA MET A 414 9.18 3.65 -1.97
C MET A 414 9.13 2.32 -1.24
N LEU A 415 10.27 1.65 -1.03
CA LEU A 415 10.28 0.36 -0.33
C LEU A 415 9.79 0.50 1.11
N TYR A 416 10.19 1.58 1.79
CA TYR A 416 9.65 1.91 3.11
C TYR A 416 8.15 2.19 3.06
N LYS A 417 7.66 2.94 2.05
CA LYS A 417 6.23 3.24 1.94
C LYS A 417 5.36 2.01 1.64
N HIS A 418 5.86 1.07 0.84
CA HIS A 418 5.21 -0.23 0.66
C HIS A 418 5.14 -1.02 1.97
N PHE A 419 6.28 -1.12 2.66
CA PHE A 419 6.36 -1.79 3.96
C PHE A 419 5.44 -1.19 5.01
N ILE A 420 5.45 0.13 5.19
CA ILE A 420 4.60 0.78 6.18
C ILE A 420 3.11 0.70 5.81
N GLY A 421 2.79 0.60 4.52
CA GLY A 421 1.45 0.27 4.04
C GLY A 421 0.95 -1.06 4.60
N ARG A 422 1.77 -2.12 4.50
CA ARG A 422 1.46 -3.43 5.10
C ARG A 422 1.28 -3.38 6.61
N VAL A 423 2.13 -2.64 7.30
CA VAL A 423 2.00 -2.41 8.75
C VAL A 423 0.66 -1.74 9.09
N ARG A 424 0.23 -0.75 8.28
CA ARG A 424 -1.03 -0.03 8.48
C ARG A 424 -2.26 -0.88 8.15
N ASP A 425 -2.19 -1.75 7.14
CA ASP A 425 -3.28 -2.66 6.76
C ASP A 425 -3.63 -3.64 7.88
N LEU A 426 -2.61 -4.11 8.62
CA LEU A 426 -2.79 -4.97 9.80
C LEU A 426 -3.29 -4.20 11.03
N GLY A 427 -3.03 -2.89 11.06
CA GLY A 427 -3.44 -2.00 12.14
C GLY A 427 -2.61 -2.14 13.41
N ARG A 428 -2.98 -1.34 14.42
CA ARG A 428 -2.29 -1.31 15.72
C ARG A 428 -2.41 -2.65 16.43
N ASP A 429 -1.27 -3.15 16.92
CA ASP A 429 -1.14 -4.47 17.57
C ASP A 429 -1.61 -5.66 16.69
N GLY A 430 -1.70 -5.46 15.37
CA GLY A 430 -2.21 -6.45 14.41
C GLY A 430 -1.22 -7.56 14.04
N PHE A 431 0.01 -7.49 14.55
CA PHE A 431 1.06 -8.48 14.32
C PHE A 431 2.09 -8.50 15.45
N ARG A 432 2.86 -9.58 15.52
CA ARG A 432 3.84 -9.86 16.59
C ARG A 432 5.15 -9.12 16.39
N ALA A 433 5.70 -9.16 15.17
CA ALA A 433 6.97 -8.55 14.84
C ALA A 433 7.18 -8.37 13.34
N VAL A 434 8.08 -7.45 12.99
CA VAL A 434 8.72 -7.38 11.67
C VAL A 434 9.92 -8.33 11.64
N LEU A 435 10.02 -9.13 10.58
CA LEU A 435 11.14 -10.01 10.27
C LEU A 435 11.96 -9.36 9.16
N TRP A 436 13.08 -8.74 9.52
CA TRP A 436 13.95 -8.03 8.60
C TRP A 436 15.13 -8.91 8.16
N HIS A 437 15.22 -9.18 6.86
CA HIS A 437 16.33 -9.92 6.26
C HIS A 437 16.93 -9.15 5.07
N GLN A 438 17.96 -8.36 5.34
CA GLN A 438 18.66 -7.58 4.33
C GLN A 438 20.11 -7.31 4.76
N GLY A 439 21.03 -7.29 3.79
CA GLY A 439 22.42 -6.90 3.99
C GLY A 439 23.36 -7.32 2.87
N GLU A 440 22.98 -8.32 2.04
CA GLU A 440 23.86 -8.85 0.99
C GLU A 440 24.19 -7.80 -0.08
N ALA A 441 23.24 -6.91 -0.42
CA ALA A 441 23.48 -5.82 -1.37
C ALA A 441 24.40 -4.71 -0.83
N ASP A 442 24.65 -4.69 0.48
CA ASP A 442 25.54 -3.75 1.17
C ASP A 442 26.91 -4.38 1.49
N TYR A 443 27.19 -5.58 0.95
CA TYR A 443 28.48 -6.25 1.08
C TYR A 443 29.64 -5.37 0.55
N GLY A 444 30.72 -5.30 1.33
CA GLY A 444 31.95 -4.58 0.94
C GLY A 444 31.85 -3.06 0.89
N ARG A 445 30.70 -2.46 1.23
CA ARG A 445 30.56 -1.00 1.29
C ARG A 445 31.00 -0.46 2.65
N GLU A 446 31.99 0.43 2.66
CA GLU A 446 32.21 1.32 3.81
C GLU A 446 31.04 2.31 3.85
N PHE A 447 30.13 2.13 4.81
CA PHE A 447 28.90 2.91 4.87
C PHE A 447 28.86 3.72 6.16
N ASP A 448 29.38 4.95 6.10
CA ASP A 448 29.14 5.97 7.11
C ASP A 448 27.65 6.32 7.11
N GLY A 449 26.88 5.67 8.01
CA GLY A 449 25.46 6.00 8.24
C GLY A 449 24.46 4.84 8.13
N ALA A 450 24.85 3.62 7.75
CA ALA A 450 23.91 2.50 7.63
C ALA A 450 23.20 2.18 8.96
N LEU A 451 23.93 2.26 10.09
CA LEU A 451 23.34 2.14 11.42
C LEU A 451 22.32 3.26 11.68
N SER A 452 22.66 4.50 11.34
CA SER A 452 21.76 5.65 11.49
C SER A 452 20.51 5.50 10.63
N ASP A 453 20.65 5.02 9.39
CA ASP A 453 19.54 4.76 8.47
C ASP A 453 18.60 3.69 9.01
N MET A 454 19.14 2.57 9.49
CA MET A 454 18.35 1.49 10.11
C MET A 454 17.64 1.97 11.38
N ILE A 455 18.34 2.71 12.25
CA ILE A 455 17.74 3.30 13.45
C ILE A 455 16.61 4.26 13.08
N ASN A 456 16.82 5.12 12.08
CA ASN A 456 15.82 6.06 11.59
C ASN A 456 14.61 5.32 11.02
N MET A 457 14.83 4.36 10.12
CA MET A 457 13.79 3.53 9.53
C MET A 457 12.92 2.85 10.60
N ILE A 458 13.54 2.18 11.58
CA ILE A 458 12.82 1.47 12.64
C ILE A 458 12.03 2.46 13.51
N ARG A 459 12.63 3.60 13.88
CA ARG A 459 11.94 4.62 14.69
C ARG A 459 10.77 5.26 13.95
N THR A 460 10.98 5.71 12.71
CA THR A 460 9.91 6.27 11.87
C THR A 460 8.82 5.24 11.65
N SER A 461 9.14 3.94 11.48
CA SER A 461 8.11 2.91 11.33
C SER A 461 7.20 2.78 12.55
N ARG A 462 7.76 2.93 13.76
CA ARG A 462 7.00 2.91 15.03
C ARG A 462 6.13 4.16 15.18
N GLU A 463 6.65 5.32 14.78
CA GLU A 463 5.88 6.58 14.74
C GLU A 463 4.72 6.48 13.75
N ASP A 464 4.99 6.04 12.52
CA ASP A 464 4.02 5.86 11.46
C ASP A 464 2.96 4.79 11.78
N ALA A 465 3.31 3.78 12.57
CA ALA A 465 2.39 2.76 13.06
C ALA A 465 1.57 3.24 14.26
N GLY A 466 2.08 4.20 15.05
CA GLY A 466 1.46 4.66 16.30
C GLY A 466 1.57 3.69 17.48
N TRP A 467 2.52 2.75 17.43
CA TRP A 467 2.82 1.81 18.51
C TRP A 467 4.23 1.25 18.43
N TYR A 468 4.69 0.64 19.52
CA TYR A 468 5.99 -0.02 19.54
C TYR A 468 5.93 -1.33 18.77
N VAL A 469 6.38 -1.31 17.52
CA VAL A 469 6.55 -2.49 16.67
C VAL A 469 7.87 -3.19 17.03
N PRO A 470 7.85 -4.48 17.43
CA PRO A 470 9.05 -5.28 17.57
C PRO A 470 9.67 -5.60 16.20
N TRP A 471 10.98 -5.48 16.09
CA TRP A 471 11.74 -5.80 14.89
C TRP A 471 12.75 -6.87 15.23
N PHE A 472 12.80 -7.94 14.46
CA PHE A 472 13.94 -8.86 14.44
C PHE A 472 14.79 -8.55 13.21
N VAL A 473 16.10 -8.39 13.42
CA VAL A 473 17.05 -8.11 12.34
C VAL A 473 17.98 -9.31 12.20
N ALA A 474 17.90 -10.00 11.06
CA ALA A 474 18.83 -11.07 10.73
C ALA A 474 20.25 -10.53 10.52
N GLN A 475 21.25 -11.35 10.82
CA GLN A 475 22.64 -11.05 10.50
C GLN A 475 22.98 -11.67 9.15
N VAL A 476 23.23 -10.80 8.17
CA VAL A 476 23.37 -11.21 6.77
C VAL A 476 24.49 -10.42 6.10
N SER A 477 25.34 -11.09 5.34
CA SER A 477 26.34 -10.49 4.46
C SER A 477 26.75 -11.37 3.27
N TYR A 478 26.20 -12.58 3.13
CA TYR A 478 26.61 -13.56 2.12
C TYR A 478 26.61 -13.00 0.69
N ASN A 479 27.76 -13.11 0.01
CA ASN A 479 27.90 -12.80 -1.40
C ASN A 479 28.82 -13.83 -2.08
N ASN A 480 28.24 -14.77 -2.82
CA ASN A 480 28.94 -15.75 -3.66
C ASN A 480 30.19 -16.39 -3.00
N GLU A 481 29.98 -17.12 -1.90
CA GLU A 481 30.99 -17.86 -1.10
C GLU A 481 31.85 -17.02 -0.14
N GLU A 482 31.80 -15.68 -0.17
CA GLU A 482 32.40 -14.82 0.86
C GLU A 482 31.41 -14.61 2.03
N ALA A 483 31.15 -15.66 2.79
CA ALA A 483 30.09 -15.68 3.81
C ALA A 483 30.46 -15.04 5.16
N ALA A 484 31.60 -14.36 5.32
CA ALA A 484 32.11 -14.11 6.68
C ALA A 484 32.96 -12.84 6.84
N ALA A 485 32.65 -11.74 6.15
CA ALA A 485 33.31 -10.46 6.42
C ALA A 485 32.49 -9.28 5.91
N GLY A 486 32.30 -8.25 6.74
CA GLY A 486 31.73 -7.00 6.26
C GLY A 486 31.30 -6.05 7.38
N PRO A 487 31.45 -4.71 7.19
CA PRO A 487 30.94 -3.72 8.14
C PRO A 487 29.46 -3.86 8.47
N ILE A 488 28.65 -4.40 7.54
CA ILE A 488 27.20 -4.55 7.70
C ILE A 488 26.80 -5.48 8.85
N ARG A 489 27.57 -6.55 9.11
CA ARG A 489 27.30 -7.47 10.24
C ARG A 489 27.44 -6.76 11.59
N ASN A 490 28.35 -5.78 11.68
CA ASN A 490 28.52 -4.95 12.87
C ASN A 490 27.34 -3.98 13.05
N VAL A 491 26.75 -3.49 11.95
CA VAL A 491 25.51 -2.69 12.00
C VAL A 491 24.36 -3.51 12.56
N HIS A 492 24.13 -4.72 12.07
CA HIS A 492 23.11 -5.62 12.60
C HIS A 492 23.30 -5.88 14.10
N LYS A 493 24.53 -6.23 14.50
CA LYS A 493 24.85 -6.43 15.91
C LYS A 493 24.66 -5.19 16.77
N ALA A 494 25.05 -4.01 16.27
CA ALA A 494 24.86 -2.75 16.99
C ALA A 494 23.37 -2.42 17.22
N LEU A 495 22.48 -2.75 16.28
CA LEU A 495 21.03 -2.58 16.47
C LEU A 495 20.51 -3.41 17.65
N TRP A 496 21.04 -4.63 17.84
CA TRP A 496 20.70 -5.50 18.96
C TRP A 496 21.29 -4.97 20.28
N ASP A 497 22.58 -4.64 20.28
CA ASP A 497 23.28 -4.16 21.48
C ASP A 497 22.69 -2.83 22.00
N LEU A 498 22.18 -1.98 21.10
CA LEU A 498 21.49 -0.73 21.43
C LEU A 498 20.02 -0.93 21.83
N GLY A 499 19.47 -2.15 21.75
CA GLY A 499 18.06 -2.43 22.05
C GLY A 499 17.08 -1.81 21.04
N VAL A 500 17.55 -1.43 19.84
CA VAL A 500 16.70 -0.87 18.79
C VAL A 500 15.88 -1.97 18.12
N ALA A 501 16.50 -3.14 17.92
CA ALA A 501 15.90 -4.35 17.36
C ALA A 501 16.31 -5.59 18.18
N LEU A 502 15.57 -6.67 18.00
CA LEU A 502 15.83 -8.00 18.53
C LEU A 502 16.74 -8.79 17.58
N GLU A 503 17.47 -9.74 18.15
CA GLU A 503 18.40 -10.60 17.42
C GLU A 503 17.66 -11.57 16.49
N GLY A 504 17.87 -11.44 15.18
CA GLY A 504 17.42 -12.39 14.17
C GLY A 504 18.45 -13.50 13.89
N PRO A 505 18.17 -14.41 12.94
CA PRO A 505 19.07 -15.50 12.60
C PRO A 505 20.34 -15.02 11.88
N ASP A 506 21.42 -15.79 11.99
CA ASP A 506 22.62 -15.63 11.16
C ASP A 506 22.51 -16.51 9.91
N THR A 507 22.12 -15.93 8.79
CA THR A 507 21.84 -16.67 7.55
C THR A 507 23.07 -16.87 6.67
N ASP A 508 24.21 -16.29 7.05
CA ASP A 508 25.49 -16.57 6.40
C ASP A 508 25.95 -18.01 6.69
N THR A 509 25.39 -18.66 7.71
CA THR A 509 25.58 -20.09 8.00
C THR A 509 24.99 -21.01 6.91
N LEU A 510 24.04 -20.50 6.11
CA LEU A 510 23.42 -21.23 5.00
C LEU A 510 24.40 -21.25 3.81
N THR A 511 25.17 -22.33 3.66
CA THR A 511 26.21 -22.48 2.63
C THR A 511 26.08 -23.80 1.87
N GLY A 512 26.85 -23.98 0.80
CA GLY A 512 26.89 -25.22 0.02
C GLY A 512 25.50 -25.58 -0.52
N LYS A 513 25.04 -26.82 -0.32
CA LYS A 513 23.74 -27.31 -0.81
C LYS A 513 22.50 -26.50 -0.37
N MET A 514 22.64 -25.60 0.60
CA MET A 514 21.59 -24.68 1.03
C MET A 514 21.46 -23.44 0.12
N ARG A 515 22.41 -23.20 -0.79
CA ARG A 515 22.34 -22.16 -1.81
C ARG A 515 21.91 -22.73 -3.16
N ASP A 516 21.30 -21.91 -3.98
CA ASP A 516 20.95 -22.25 -5.36
C ASP A 516 22.20 -22.45 -6.24
N TYR A 517 21.99 -22.94 -7.47
CA TYR A 517 23.08 -23.27 -8.42
C TYR A 517 24.16 -24.19 -7.83
N ASP A 518 23.75 -25.28 -7.18
CA ASP A 518 24.64 -26.27 -6.54
C ASP A 518 25.64 -25.66 -5.54
N GLY A 519 25.18 -24.63 -4.82
CA GLY A 519 25.95 -23.96 -3.78
C GLY A 519 26.68 -22.71 -4.20
N LYS A 520 26.62 -22.34 -5.49
CA LYS A 520 27.37 -21.22 -6.06
C LYS A 520 26.58 -19.92 -6.13
N GLY A 521 25.26 -19.97 -5.94
CA GLY A 521 24.43 -18.78 -6.00
C GLY A 521 24.23 -18.10 -4.64
N VAL A 522 23.57 -16.95 -4.68
CA VAL A 522 23.29 -16.08 -3.53
C VAL A 522 21.95 -16.41 -2.87
N HIS A 523 21.03 -17.06 -3.59
CA HIS A 523 19.70 -17.38 -3.09
C HIS A 523 19.63 -18.80 -2.53
N LEU A 524 18.49 -19.15 -1.94
CA LEU A 524 18.35 -20.39 -1.19
C LEU A 524 17.78 -21.52 -2.06
N SER A 525 18.38 -22.70 -1.90
CA SER A 525 17.82 -23.96 -2.41
C SER A 525 16.60 -24.38 -1.56
N PRO A 526 15.84 -25.43 -1.93
CA PRO A 526 14.77 -25.95 -1.07
C PRO A 526 15.25 -26.37 0.32
N GLU A 527 16.47 -26.90 0.42
CA GLU A 527 17.07 -27.20 1.72
C GLU A 527 17.39 -25.92 2.48
N GLY A 528 17.94 -24.91 1.80
CA GLY A 528 18.21 -23.60 2.40
C GLY A 528 16.96 -22.88 2.88
N LEU A 529 15.84 -22.95 2.15
CA LEU A 529 14.57 -22.35 2.59
C LEU A 529 14.03 -22.99 3.87
N ARG A 530 14.12 -24.32 3.99
CA ARG A 530 13.71 -25.05 5.21
C ARG A 530 14.62 -24.71 6.38
N GLU A 531 15.93 -24.63 6.15
CA GLU A 531 16.87 -24.27 7.21
C GLU A 531 16.75 -22.80 7.61
N HIS A 532 16.51 -21.90 6.65
CA HIS A 532 16.22 -20.49 6.93
C HIS A 532 14.97 -20.33 7.81
N ALA A 533 13.90 -21.08 7.51
CA ALA A 533 12.72 -21.13 8.37
C ALA A 533 13.04 -21.67 9.77
N ARG A 534 13.88 -22.70 9.89
CA ARG A 534 14.33 -23.26 11.17
C ARG A 534 15.08 -22.22 12.01
N LEU A 535 16.02 -21.50 11.41
CA LEU A 535 16.80 -20.45 12.08
C LEU A 535 15.91 -19.29 12.56
N TRP A 536 14.92 -18.87 11.76
CA TRP A 536 13.93 -17.90 12.21
C TRP A 536 13.09 -18.42 13.38
N ALA A 537 12.65 -19.68 13.32
CA ALA A 537 11.86 -20.29 14.39
C ALA A 537 12.63 -20.36 15.72
N GLU A 538 13.94 -20.61 15.69
CA GLU A 538 14.79 -20.57 16.90
C GLU A 538 14.78 -19.22 17.62
N LYS A 539 14.61 -18.11 16.88
CA LYS A 539 14.53 -16.77 17.45
C LYS A 539 13.09 -16.42 17.88
N LEU A 540 12.12 -16.79 17.05
CA LEU A 540 10.73 -16.38 17.24
C LEU A 540 9.99 -17.21 18.31
N ILE A 541 10.20 -18.52 18.37
CA ILE A 541 9.48 -19.40 19.32
C ILE A 541 9.72 -18.97 20.78
N PRO A 542 10.97 -18.80 21.25
CA PRO A 542 11.21 -18.34 22.62
C PRO A 542 10.60 -16.96 22.90
N TYR A 543 10.64 -16.06 21.91
CA TYR A 543 10.04 -14.73 22.02
C TYR A 543 8.50 -14.79 22.14
N ILE A 544 7.85 -15.66 21.37
CA ILE A 544 6.40 -15.86 21.43
C ILE A 544 5.99 -16.42 22.80
N HIS A 545 6.74 -17.39 23.36
CA HIS A 545 6.53 -17.87 24.73
C HIS A 545 6.58 -16.70 25.72
N ALA A 546 7.66 -15.91 25.68
CA ALA A 546 7.83 -14.76 26.57
C ALA A 546 6.76 -13.66 26.41
N CYS A 547 6.13 -13.54 25.23
CA CYS A 547 5.04 -12.58 25.00
C CYS A 547 3.65 -13.08 25.41
N THR A 548 3.48 -14.39 25.64
CA THR A 548 2.15 -15.01 25.80
C THR A 548 1.95 -15.75 27.10
N ASP A 549 3.04 -16.10 27.80
CA ASP A 549 3.02 -16.51 29.21
C ASP A 549 2.82 -15.30 30.13
#